data_AF-A0A920LHU0-F1
#
_entry.id   AF-A0A920LHU0-F1
#
_cell.length_a   1.000
_cell.length_b   1.000
_cell.length_c   1.000
_cell.angle_alpha   90.00
_cell.angle_beta   90.00
_cell.angle_gamma   90.00
#
_symmetry.space_group_name_H-M   'P 1'
#
loop_
_entity.id
_entity.type
_entity.pdbx_description
1 polymer ?
#
loop_
_entity_poly.entity_id
_entity_poly.type
_entity_poly.pdbx_seq_one_letter_code
_entity_poly.pdbx_strand_id
1 'polypeptide(L)'
;MVLRADVIDTAINHCFKKDRPLIYFSPKGKPLNQDTIEKFSSTKGVSIICGHFEGIDQRIIDLHDIEEISIGDYILSGGEIATIVFLDSLVRLLPDVLGNNNSKKIESFTDGLLEYPQYTKPNEFKGMKIS
;
A
#
# COMPACT_ATOMS: atom_id res chain seq x y z
N MET A 1 24.68 3.58 -1.46
CA MET A 1 24.93 2.33 -0.70
C MET A 1 23.79 1.37 -0.98
N VAL A 2 24.01 0.05 -0.87
CA VAL A 2 22.96 -0.99 -1.08
C VAL A 2 22.84 -1.83 0.19
N LEU A 3 21.63 -2.13 0.63
CA LEU A 3 21.40 -2.99 1.79
C LEU A 3 21.83 -4.43 1.48
N ARG A 4 22.62 -5.01 2.39
CA ARG A 4 23.28 -6.31 2.17
C ARG A 4 22.30 -7.47 2.26
N ALA A 5 22.46 -8.44 1.37
CA ALA A 5 21.66 -9.66 1.33
C ALA A 5 21.68 -10.44 2.66
N ASP A 6 22.85 -10.62 3.28
CA ASP A 6 22.99 -11.42 4.49
C ASP A 6 22.30 -10.82 5.73
N VAL A 7 22.30 -9.49 5.84
CA VAL A 7 21.59 -8.77 6.91
C VAL A 7 20.08 -8.91 6.72
N ILE A 8 19.58 -8.73 5.50
CA ILE A 8 18.15 -8.86 5.19
C ILE A 8 17.70 -10.30 5.37
N ASP A 9 18.46 -11.28 4.87
CA ASP A 9 18.16 -12.71 5.02
C ASP A 9 18.03 -13.12 6.48
N THR A 10 18.96 -12.67 7.33
CA THR A 10 18.90 -12.89 8.78
C THR A 10 17.61 -12.30 9.38
N ALA A 11 17.23 -11.09 8.98
CA ALA A 11 16.01 -10.43 9.46
C ALA A 11 14.74 -11.15 8.98
N ILE A 12 14.68 -11.57 7.71
CA ILE A 12 13.55 -12.34 7.15
C ILE A 12 13.38 -13.64 7.94
N ASN A 13 14.45 -14.41 8.11
CA ASN A 13 14.43 -15.70 8.80
C ASN A 13 14.06 -15.58 10.28
N HIS A 14 14.33 -14.44 10.92
CA HIS A 14 13.97 -14.19 12.31
C HIS A 14 12.53 -13.69 12.48
N CYS A 15 12.10 -12.74 11.66
CA CYS A 15 10.87 -11.97 11.89
C CYS A 15 9.67 -12.47 11.09
N PHE A 16 9.88 -13.03 9.89
CA PHE A 16 8.81 -13.23 8.94
C PHE A 16 8.27 -14.66 8.96
N LYS A 17 6.95 -14.76 8.83
CA LYS A 17 6.25 -16.04 8.75
C LYS A 17 6.13 -16.45 7.29
N LYS A 18 6.44 -17.71 7.00
CA LYS A 18 6.41 -18.26 5.63
C LYS A 18 5.00 -18.33 5.01
N ASP A 19 3.95 -18.18 5.81
CA ASP A 19 2.56 -18.19 5.35
C ASP A 19 2.02 -16.80 4.99
N ARG A 20 2.90 -15.79 4.93
CA ARG A 20 2.56 -14.42 4.57
C ARG A 20 3.35 -14.00 3.33
N PRO A 21 2.74 -13.29 2.37
CA PRO A 21 3.48 -12.68 1.28
C PRO A 21 4.52 -11.69 1.82
N LEU A 22 5.65 -11.62 1.12
CA LEU A 22 6.72 -10.69 1.39
C LEU A 22 6.77 -9.66 0.26
N ILE A 23 6.61 -8.38 0.63
CA ILE A 23 6.64 -7.27 -0.32
C ILE A 23 7.82 -6.34 -0.06
N TYR A 24 8.30 -5.68 -1.11
CA TYR A 24 9.30 -4.63 -1.06
C TYR A 24 8.81 -3.41 -1.83
N PHE A 25 8.76 -2.24 -1.17
CA PHE A 25 8.42 -1.00 -1.85
C PHE A 25 9.61 -0.44 -2.64
N SER A 26 9.44 -0.43 -3.95
CA SER A 26 10.46 -0.09 -4.94
C SER A 26 9.82 0.66 -6.11
N PRO A 27 10.42 1.75 -6.63
CA PRO A 27 9.87 2.45 -7.79
C PRO A 27 9.84 1.59 -9.07
N LYS A 28 10.56 0.45 -9.10
CA LYS A 28 10.53 -0.53 -10.19
C LYS A 28 9.38 -1.54 -10.08
N GLY A 29 8.70 -1.56 -8.93
CA GLY A 29 7.62 -2.49 -8.65
C GLY A 29 6.36 -2.22 -9.47
N LYS A 30 5.41 -3.15 -9.38
CA LYS A 30 4.09 -2.96 -10.00
C LYS A 30 3.38 -1.78 -9.32
N PRO A 31 2.69 -0.91 -10.07
CA PRO A 31 1.93 0.18 -9.47
C PRO A 31 0.88 -0.34 -8.49
N LEU A 32 0.85 0.24 -7.30
CA LEU A 32 -0.14 -0.04 -6.28
C LEU A 32 -1.51 0.48 -6.74
N ASN A 33 -2.52 -0.38 -6.67
CA ASN A 33 -3.90 -0.05 -6.99
C ASN A 33 -4.88 -0.72 -6.02
N GLN A 34 -6.16 -0.38 -6.14
CA GLN A 34 -7.20 -0.88 -5.25
C GLN A 34 -7.31 -2.41 -5.27
N ASP A 35 -7.26 -3.05 -6.45
CA ASP A 35 -7.27 -4.51 -6.60
C ASP A 35 -6.12 -5.19 -5.83
N THR A 36 -4.94 -4.58 -5.86
CA THR A 36 -3.76 -5.08 -5.13
C THR A 36 -3.99 -4.97 -3.62
N ILE A 37 -4.56 -3.86 -3.15
CA ILE A 37 -4.91 -3.69 -1.73
C ILE A 37 -5.95 -4.74 -1.28
N GLU A 38 -6.97 -4.98 -2.09
CA GLU A 38 -8.00 -5.99 -1.83
C GLU A 38 -7.41 -7.40 -1.76
N LYS A 39 -6.55 -7.76 -2.72
CA LYS A 39 -5.78 -9.02 -2.70
C LYS A 39 -5.07 -9.19 -1.37
N PHE A 40 -4.31 -8.20 -0.91
CA PHE A 40 -3.58 -8.31 0.37
C PHE A 40 -4.49 -8.32 1.59
N SER A 41 -5.61 -7.58 1.58
CA SER A 41 -6.57 -7.55 2.70
C SER A 41 -7.21 -8.92 2.98
N SER A 42 -7.29 -9.79 1.96
CA SER A 42 -7.82 -11.15 2.06
C SER A 42 -6.81 -12.19 2.60
N THR A 43 -5.54 -11.79 2.78
CA THR A 43 -4.48 -12.68 3.27
C THR A 43 -4.45 -12.75 4.80
N LYS A 44 -3.65 -13.66 5.37
CA LYS A 44 -3.41 -13.76 6.83
C LYS A 44 -2.52 -12.63 7.40
N GLY A 45 -2.19 -11.64 6.57
CA GLY A 45 -1.22 -10.58 6.85
C GLY A 45 -0.09 -10.58 5.83
N VAL A 46 0.77 -9.56 5.92
CA VAL A 46 1.82 -9.28 4.95
C VAL A 46 3.10 -8.89 5.69
N SER A 47 4.24 -9.33 5.16
CA SER A 47 5.57 -8.91 5.60
C SER A 47 6.11 -7.87 4.62
N ILE A 48 6.73 -6.82 5.14
CA ILE A 48 7.13 -5.65 4.34
C ILE A 48 8.59 -5.34 4.61
N ILE A 49 9.37 -5.15 3.55
CA ILE A 49 10.73 -4.60 3.60
C ILE A 49 10.68 -3.13 3.21
N CYS A 50 11.12 -2.27 4.12
CA CYS A 50 11.39 -0.86 3.83
C CYS A 50 12.80 -0.74 3.29
N GLY A 51 12.95 -0.52 1.98
CA GLY A 51 14.26 -0.21 1.41
C GLY A 51 14.75 1.17 1.82
N HIS A 52 16.06 1.35 1.82
CA HIS A 52 16.71 2.64 2.02
C HIS A 52 17.94 2.71 1.11
N PHE A 53 18.57 3.88 1.03
CA PHE A 53 19.72 4.12 0.15
C PHE A 53 19.35 3.86 -1.32
N GLU A 54 20.20 3.15 -2.08
CA GLU A 54 19.94 2.81 -3.49
C GLU A 54 19.06 1.56 -3.68
N GLY A 55 18.67 0.90 -2.58
CA GLY A 55 17.85 -0.30 -2.60
C GLY A 55 18.49 -1.50 -1.88
N ILE A 56 17.97 -2.69 -2.18
CA ILE A 56 18.40 -3.97 -1.60
C ILE A 56 19.10 -4.84 -2.64
N ASP A 57 19.96 -5.76 -2.18
CA ASP A 57 20.67 -6.70 -3.05
C ASP A 57 19.68 -7.59 -3.83
N GLN A 58 19.77 -7.62 -5.16
CA GLN A 58 18.85 -8.37 -6.03
C GLN A 58 18.72 -9.85 -5.64
N ARG A 59 19.80 -10.47 -5.14
CA ARG A 59 19.78 -11.89 -4.78
C ARG A 59 18.79 -12.19 -3.66
N ILE A 60 18.48 -11.23 -2.79
CA ILE A 60 17.47 -11.43 -1.74
C ILE A 60 16.05 -11.37 -2.29
N ILE A 61 15.83 -10.52 -3.31
CA ILE A 61 14.56 -10.43 -4.04
C ILE A 61 14.28 -11.75 -4.72
N ASP A 62 15.28 -12.26 -5.47
CA ASP A 62 15.16 -13.51 -6.22
C ASP A 62 15.05 -14.73 -5.29
N LEU A 63 15.79 -14.77 -4.18
CA LEU A 63 15.81 -15.90 -3.26
C LEU A 63 14.49 -16.09 -2.50
N HIS A 64 13.82 -14.99 -2.13
CA HIS A 64 12.59 -15.00 -1.33
C HIS A 64 11.34 -14.70 -2.15
N ASP A 65 11.44 -14.67 -3.49
CA ASP A 65 10.35 -14.33 -4.42
C ASP A 65 9.61 -13.05 -4.00
N ILE A 66 10.37 -12.00 -3.66
CA ILE A 66 9.82 -10.78 -3.05
C ILE A 66 9.02 -10.00 -4.11
N GLU A 67 7.74 -9.71 -3.79
CA GLU A 67 6.88 -8.92 -4.68
C GLU A 67 7.24 -7.43 -4.57
N GLU A 68 7.76 -6.84 -5.64
CA GLU A 68 8.05 -5.41 -5.71
C GLU A 68 6.80 -4.60 -6.07
N ILE A 69 6.51 -3.56 -5.28
CA ILE A 69 5.36 -2.67 -5.45
C ILE A 69 5.82 -1.21 -5.44
N SER A 70 5.29 -0.39 -6.36
CA SER A 70 5.51 1.05 -6.42
C SER A 70 4.24 1.81 -6.02
N ILE A 71 4.37 2.88 -5.23
CA ILE A 71 3.25 3.77 -4.90
C ILE A 71 3.11 4.96 -5.86
N GLY A 72 3.94 4.99 -6.91
CA GLY A 72 3.82 5.95 -8.01
C GLY A 72 5.17 6.32 -8.64
N ASP A 73 5.09 7.12 -9.70
CA ASP A 73 6.24 7.49 -10.56
C ASP A 73 7.03 8.67 -9.98
N TYR A 74 7.55 8.49 -8.76
CA TYR A 74 8.36 9.45 -8.04
C TYR A 74 9.30 8.75 -7.05
N ILE A 75 10.28 9.48 -6.53
CA ILE A 75 11.31 8.93 -5.64
C ILE A 75 11.08 9.41 -4.20
N LEU A 76 11.14 8.47 -3.26
CA LEU A 76 11.16 8.71 -1.83
C LEU A 76 12.55 8.37 -1.27
N SER A 77 12.89 8.89 -0.10
CA SER A 77 14.16 8.58 0.57
C SER A 77 14.24 7.13 1.07
N GLY A 78 13.10 6.49 1.27
CA GLY A 78 12.97 5.12 1.78
C GLY A 78 11.55 4.59 1.65
N GLY A 79 11.39 3.29 1.94
CA GLY A 79 10.13 2.56 1.79
C GLY A 79 9.12 2.78 2.93
N GLU A 80 9.47 3.52 3.98
CA GLU A 80 8.64 3.70 5.18
C GLU A 80 7.33 4.42 4.86
N ILE A 81 7.39 5.51 4.08
CA ILE A 81 6.18 6.25 3.68
C ILE A 81 5.30 5.40 2.77
N ALA A 82 5.90 4.67 1.81
CA ALA A 82 5.17 3.75 0.95
C ALA A 82 4.45 2.66 1.76
N THR A 83 5.11 2.16 2.81
CA THR A 83 4.53 1.20 3.76
C THR A 83 3.34 1.79 4.50
N ILE A 84 3.42 3.03 4.98
CA ILE A 84 2.31 3.70 5.66
C ILE A 84 1.12 3.91 4.71
N VAL A 85 1.37 4.35 3.46
CA VAL A 85 0.32 4.52 2.44
C VAL A 85 -0.41 3.19 2.17
N PHE A 86 0.35 2.11 2.02
CA PHE A 86 -0.20 0.78 1.81
C PHE A 86 -0.99 0.29 3.03
N LEU A 87 -0.45 0.44 4.24
CA LEU A 87 -1.11 0.00 5.47
C LEU A 87 -2.39 0.80 5.74
N ASP A 88 -2.40 2.11 5.50
CA ASP A 88 -3.61 2.93 5.64
C ASP A 88 -4.72 2.42 4.71
N SER A 89 -4.38 2.20 3.43
CA SER A 89 -5.32 1.66 2.43
C SER A 89 -5.82 0.26 2.79
N LEU A 90 -4.93 -0.63 3.26
CA LEU A 90 -5.25 -2.02 3.59
C LEU A 90 -6.09 -2.14 4.88
N VAL A 91 -5.72 -1.42 5.94
CA VAL A 91 -6.41 -1.51 7.23
C VAL A 91 -7.85 -1.01 7.12
N ARG A 92 -8.11 0.01 6.28
CA ARG A 92 -9.49 0.46 5.96
C ARG A 92 -10.38 -0.67 5.44
N LEU A 93 -9.82 -1.64 4.70
CA LEU A 93 -10.59 -2.75 4.15
C LEU A 93 -10.93 -3.83 5.17
N LEU A 94 -10.25 -3.89 6.31
CA LEU A 94 -10.53 -4.90 7.33
C LEU A 94 -11.95 -4.75 7.90
N PRO A 95 -12.57 -5.86 8.37
CA PRO A 95 -13.85 -5.83 9.04
C PRO A 95 -13.82 -4.88 10.25
N ASP A 96 -14.93 -4.18 10.48
CA ASP A 96 -15.17 -3.34 11.66
C ASP A 96 -14.25 -2.12 11.83
N VAL A 97 -13.28 -1.88 10.94
CA VAL A 97 -12.42 -0.68 10.97
C VAL A 97 -13.19 0.57 10.54
N LEU A 98 -13.95 0.48 9.45
CA LEU A 98 -14.82 1.56 9.01
C LEU A 98 -16.20 1.34 9.65
N GLY A 99 -16.59 2.23 10.57
CA GLY A 99 -17.83 2.11 11.35
C GLY A 99 -19.13 2.14 10.53
N ASN A 100 -19.07 2.44 9.23
CA ASN A 100 -20.21 2.35 8.31
C ASN A 100 -19.88 1.40 7.15
N ASN A 101 -20.49 0.22 7.16
CA ASN A 101 -20.30 -0.82 6.13
C ASN A 101 -20.72 -0.37 4.71
N ASN A 102 -21.54 0.69 4.58
CA ASN A 102 -21.89 1.23 3.27
C ASN A 102 -20.83 2.18 2.70
N SER A 103 -19.89 2.69 3.52
CA SER A 103 -18.85 3.62 3.04
C SER A 103 -17.98 2.98 1.96
N LYS A 104 -17.66 1.68 2.07
CA LYS A 104 -16.83 0.96 1.10
C LYS A 104 -17.49 0.77 -0.28
N LYS A 105 -18.81 0.89 -0.37
CA LYS A 105 -19.57 0.58 -1.61
C LYS A 105 -19.59 1.71 -2.61
N ILE A 106 -19.29 2.94 -2.18
CA ILE A 106 -19.34 4.14 -3.02
C ILE A 106 -18.06 4.92 -2.75
N GLU A 107 -16.93 4.36 -3.16
CA GLU A 107 -15.64 5.05 -3.15
C GLU A 107 -15.08 5.05 -4.57
N SER A 108 -14.15 5.99 -4.81
CA SER A 108 -13.42 6.00 -6.07
C SER A 108 -12.71 4.66 -6.28
N PHE A 109 -12.64 4.22 -7.53
CA PHE A 109 -11.96 3.00 -7.99
C PHE A 109 -12.66 1.68 -7.64
N THR A 110 -13.69 1.64 -6.79
CA THR A 110 -14.46 0.40 -6.50
C THR A 110 -15.11 -0.19 -7.75
N ASP A 111 -15.72 0.65 -8.59
CA ASP A 111 -16.32 0.26 -9.88
C ASP A 111 -15.52 0.82 -11.08
N GLY A 112 -14.24 1.15 -10.88
CA GLY A 112 -13.40 1.77 -11.90
C GLY A 112 -13.75 3.24 -12.23
N LEU A 113 -14.63 3.87 -11.45
CA LEU A 113 -15.03 5.26 -11.61
C LEU A 113 -14.49 6.14 -10.47
N LEU A 114 -14.41 7.44 -10.72
CA LEU A 114 -14.19 8.42 -9.66
C LEU A 114 -15.54 8.78 -9.01
N GLU A 115 -15.49 9.14 -7.73
CA GLU A 115 -16.66 9.67 -7.04
C GLU A 115 -17.17 10.96 -7.67
N TYR A 116 -18.48 11.18 -7.51
CA TYR A 116 -19.13 12.42 -7.90
C TYR A 116 -18.73 13.57 -6.94
N PRO A 117 -18.89 14.84 -7.35
CA PRO A 117 -18.64 15.98 -6.48
C PRO A 117 -19.47 15.93 -5.19
N GLN A 118 -18.81 16.00 -4.04
CA GLN A 118 -19.46 15.99 -2.74
C GLN A 118 -19.71 17.43 -2.26
N TYR A 119 -20.94 17.70 -1.82
CA TYR A 119 -21.31 18.99 -1.23
C TYR A 119 -21.82 18.79 0.19
N THR A 120 -21.55 19.78 1.05
CA THR A 120 -22.10 19.83 2.40
C THR A 120 -22.51 21.26 2.73
N LYS A 121 -23.14 21.44 3.88
CA LYS A 121 -23.57 22.76 4.37
C LYS A 121 -22.37 23.70 4.52
N PRO A 122 -22.55 25.01 4.32
CA PRO A 122 -23.80 25.72 4.02
C PRO A 122 -24.25 25.62 2.56
N ASN A 123 -25.53 25.92 2.28
CA ASN A 123 -26.11 25.84 0.94
C ASN A 123 -25.51 26.84 -0.07
N GLU A 124 -24.93 27.95 0.42
CA GLU A 124 -24.28 28.95 -0.42
C GLU A 124 -22.92 29.33 0.18
N PHE A 125 -21.87 29.25 -0.63
CA PHE A 125 -20.51 29.64 -0.26
C PHE A 125 -19.95 30.60 -1.31
N LYS A 126 -19.71 31.86 -0.91
CA LYS A 126 -19.23 32.94 -1.81
C LYS A 126 -20.06 33.10 -3.10
N GLY A 127 -21.38 33.00 -3.00
CA GLY A 127 -22.29 33.10 -4.14
C GLY A 127 -22.45 31.82 -4.96
N MET A 128 -21.72 30.74 -4.63
CA MET A 128 -21.88 29.43 -5.27
C MET A 128 -22.87 28.60 -4.47
N LYS A 129 -23.95 28.14 -5.12
CA LYS A 129 -24.96 27.26 -4.53
C LYS A 129 -24.64 25.80 -4.80
N ILE A 130 -25.03 24.92 -3.87
CA ILE A 130 -25.05 23.48 -4.12
C ILE A 130 -26.05 23.22 -5.27
N SER A 131 -25.60 22.50 -6.30
CA SER A 131 -26.37 22.15 -7.50
C SER A 131 -26.76 20.69 -7.52
#